data_AF-A0A972XX88-F1
#
_entry.id   AF-A0A972XX88-F1
#
_cell.length_a   1.000
_cell.length_b   1.000
_cell.length_c   1.000
_cell.angle_alpha   90.00
_cell.angle_beta   90.00
_cell.angle_gamma   90.00
#
_symmetry.space_group_name_H-M   'P 1'
#
loop_
_entity.id
_entity.type
_entity.pdbx_description
1 polymer ?
#
loop_
_entity_poly.entity_id
_entity_poly.type
_entity_poly.pdbx_seq_one_letter_code
_entity_poly.pdbx_strand_id
1 'polypeptide(L)'
;MTANLRTPQDWRIYFLADHLDSILACGEDLNSFCFSSKKESKGPYNKSCVVRLKQFVSKIRKIEFQILGHIKLAQSYSKALSKSNLKLARFARLFASSTSVAIVSINEIYDLDYHAFRDGSDPLVYLRTRGVITNSTGCLKFAAQLSVSDNLMIAGRFELGVLLDLCAEFLDLLDETFDLFESRPTVKTEKHALVLASQSQTKSPFSISSLRNLYLGN
;
A
#
# COMPACT_ATOMS: atom_id res chain seq x y z
N MET A 1 23.18 5.44 38.63
CA MET A 1 21.85 5.86 38.12
C MET A 1 22.09 6.56 36.80
N THR A 2 21.72 6.10 35.61
CA THR A 2 20.91 4.98 35.14
C THR A 2 21.52 4.57 33.80
N ALA A 3 22.16 3.40 33.75
CA ALA A 3 22.56 2.82 32.47
C ALA A 3 21.27 2.40 31.76
N ASN A 4 20.83 3.20 30.79
CA ASN A 4 19.82 2.79 29.82
C ASN A 4 20.48 1.71 28.95
N LEU A 5 20.49 0.48 29.46
CA LEU A 5 20.79 -0.71 28.69
C LEU A 5 19.70 -0.80 27.62
N ARG A 6 19.91 -0.14 26.47
CA ARG A 6 19.24 -0.49 25.22
C ARG A 6 19.42 -2.01 25.11
N THR A 7 18.35 -2.75 25.37
CA THR A 7 18.29 -4.18 25.10
C THR A 7 18.87 -4.40 23.70
N PRO A 8 19.69 -5.44 23.47
CA PRO A 8 20.21 -5.72 22.13
C PRO A 8 19.03 -5.72 21.18
N GLN A 9 18.94 -4.70 20.33
CA GLN A 9 17.78 -4.51 19.49
C GLN A 9 17.68 -5.74 18.60
N ASP A 10 16.52 -6.38 18.67
CA ASP A 10 16.27 -7.59 17.94
C ASP A 10 16.31 -7.25 16.44
N TRP A 11 17.42 -7.55 15.77
CA TRP A 11 17.67 -7.22 14.35
C TRP A 11 16.52 -7.67 13.43
N ARG A 12 15.79 -8.71 13.85
CA ARG A 12 14.59 -9.22 13.16
C ARG A 12 13.50 -8.17 13.01
N ILE A 13 13.42 -7.19 13.91
CA ILE A 13 12.46 -6.08 13.84
C ILE A 13 12.75 -5.22 12.61
N TYR A 14 14.00 -4.86 12.35
CA TYR A 14 14.39 -4.04 11.21
C TYR A 14 14.15 -4.76 9.88
N PHE A 15 14.50 -6.05 9.77
CA PHE A 15 14.20 -6.82 8.56
C PHE A 15 12.71 -7.04 8.34
N LEU A 16 11.94 -7.19 9.43
CA LEU A 16 10.50 -7.23 9.31
C LEU A 16 9.96 -5.91 8.76
N ALA A 17 10.38 -4.79 9.33
CA ALA A 17 9.97 -3.46 8.87
C ALA A 17 10.36 -3.23 7.39
N ASP A 18 11.59 -3.56 7.00
CA ASP A 18 12.07 -3.44 5.61
C ASP A 18 11.21 -4.25 4.62
N HIS A 19 10.81 -5.48 5.00
CA HIS A 19 9.95 -6.29 4.15
C HIS A 19 8.51 -5.79 4.10
N LEU A 20 7.97 -5.23 5.19
CA LEU A 20 6.66 -4.61 5.19
C LEU A 20 6.65 -3.35 4.29
N ASP A 21 7.68 -2.52 4.40
CA ASP A 21 7.83 -1.32 3.57
C ASP A 21 8.00 -1.68 2.09
N SER A 22 8.80 -2.72 1.80
CA SER A 22 8.93 -3.27 0.44
C SER A 22 7.59 -3.76 -0.13
N ILE A 23 6.71 -4.35 0.69
CA ILE A 23 5.36 -4.74 0.25
C ILE A 23 4.53 -3.51 -0.08
N LEU A 24 4.58 -2.47 0.75
CA LEU A 24 3.87 -1.21 0.49
C LEU A 24 4.34 -0.56 -0.80
N ALA A 25 5.66 -0.42 -1.00
CA ALA A 25 6.25 0.11 -2.23
C ALA A 25 5.82 -0.69 -3.47
N CYS A 26 5.84 -2.03 -3.38
CA CYS A 26 5.34 -2.89 -4.46
C CYS A 26 3.83 -2.69 -4.74
N GLY A 27 3.03 -2.44 -3.70
CA GLY A 27 1.61 -2.11 -3.82
C GLY A 27 1.37 -0.80 -4.55
N GLU A 28 2.14 0.24 -4.21
CA GLU A 28 2.11 1.53 -4.91
C GLU A 28 2.51 1.38 -6.38
N ASP A 29 3.58 0.62 -6.66
CA ASP A 29 3.99 0.30 -8.03
C ASP A 29 2.88 -0.42 -8.80
N LEU A 30 2.17 -1.36 -8.16
CA LEU A 30 1.03 -2.04 -8.78
C LEU A 30 -0.10 -1.08 -9.13
N ASN A 31 -0.47 -0.18 -8.22
CA ASN A 31 -1.51 0.83 -8.44
C ASN A 31 -1.15 1.85 -9.53
N SER A 32 0.15 2.02 -9.82
CA SER A 32 0.61 2.85 -10.94
C SER A 32 0.35 2.23 -12.32
N PHE A 33 0.08 0.92 -12.39
CA PHE A 33 -0.08 0.23 -13.66
C PHE A 33 -1.45 0.48 -14.30
N CYS A 34 -1.37 0.98 -15.53
CA CYS A 34 -2.51 1.16 -16.40
C CYS A 34 -2.19 0.66 -17.82
N PHE A 35 -3.11 -0.11 -18.39
CA PHE A 35 -3.09 -0.53 -19.79
C PHE A 35 -4.18 0.21 -20.56
N SER A 36 -3.80 0.86 -21.66
CA SER A 36 -4.74 1.47 -22.60
C SER A 36 -4.59 0.84 -23.97
N SER A 37 -5.69 0.24 -24.44
CA SER A 37 -5.82 -0.16 -25.83
C SER A 37 -6.16 1.09 -26.66
N LYS A 38 -5.18 1.95 -26.93
CA LYS A 38 -5.37 3.05 -27.88
C LYS A 38 -6.02 2.49 -29.16
N LYS A 39 -6.96 3.22 -29.77
CA LYS A 39 -7.62 2.89 -31.04
C LYS A 39 -6.57 2.68 -32.14
N GLU A 40 -5.98 1.49 -32.19
CA GLU A 40 -5.08 1.11 -33.26
C GLU A 40 -5.91 0.76 -34.49
N SER A 41 -5.39 1.14 -35.65
CA SER A 41 -6.11 1.21 -36.92
C SER A 41 -6.91 -0.04 -37.24
N LYS A 42 -8.09 0.15 -37.87
CA LYS A 42 -9.03 -0.87 -38.35
C LYS A 42 -8.32 -1.90 -39.25
N GLY A 43 -7.73 -2.93 -38.65
CA GLY A 43 -7.13 -4.08 -39.32
C GLY A 43 -7.60 -5.37 -38.63
N PRO A 44 -7.74 -6.49 -39.35
CA PRO A 44 -8.44 -7.67 -38.86
C PRO A 44 -7.70 -8.44 -37.74
N TYR A 45 -6.45 -8.13 -37.44
CA TYR A 45 -5.72 -8.72 -36.32
C TYR A 45 -4.56 -7.83 -35.89
N ASN A 46 -4.61 -7.30 -34.67
CA ASN A 46 -3.55 -6.44 -34.19
C ASN A 46 -2.63 -7.19 -33.21
N LYS A 47 -1.63 -7.88 -33.79
CA LYS A 47 -0.61 -8.64 -33.04
C LYS A 47 0.11 -7.78 -32.00
N SER A 48 0.24 -6.46 -32.21
CA SER A 48 0.91 -5.57 -31.25
C SER A 48 0.12 -5.42 -29.95
N CYS A 49 -1.21 -5.41 -30.00
CA CYS A 49 -2.06 -5.29 -28.82
C CYS A 49 -1.96 -6.53 -27.92
N VAL A 50 -1.93 -7.73 -28.50
CA VAL A 50 -1.78 -8.98 -27.74
C VAL A 50 -0.40 -9.05 -27.08
N VAL A 51 0.66 -8.65 -27.78
CA VAL A 51 2.02 -8.60 -27.22
C VAL A 51 2.10 -7.59 -26.08
N ARG A 52 1.54 -6.38 -26.24
CA ARG A 52 1.50 -5.36 -25.18
C ARG A 52 0.72 -5.81 -23.96
N LEU A 53 -0.41 -6.52 -24.16
CA LEU A 53 -1.19 -7.08 -23.06
C LEU A 53 -0.41 -8.16 -22.30
N LYS A 54 0.28 -9.06 -23.03
CA LYS A 54 1.17 -10.06 -22.41
C LYS A 54 2.26 -9.39 -21.59
N GLN A 55 2.92 -8.37 -22.13
CA GLN A 55 3.95 -7.61 -21.41
C GLN A 55 3.40 -6.92 -20.17
N PHE A 56 2.20 -6.32 -20.26
CA PHE A 56 1.52 -5.71 -19.12
C PHE A 56 1.26 -6.73 -18.00
N VAL A 57 0.67 -7.89 -18.34
CA VAL A 57 0.44 -8.97 -17.38
C VAL A 57 1.74 -9.51 -16.80
N SER A 58 2.80 -9.67 -17.61
CA SER A 58 4.11 -10.09 -17.12
C SER A 58 4.72 -9.12 -16.11
N LYS A 59 4.51 -7.80 -16.28
CA LYS A 59 4.97 -6.80 -15.32
C LYS A 59 4.23 -6.91 -13.98
N ILE A 60 2.90 -6.99 -14.01
CA ILE A 60 2.08 -7.18 -12.80
C ILE A 60 2.51 -8.45 -12.07
N ARG A 61 2.63 -9.56 -12.82
CA ARG A 61 3.03 -10.86 -12.25
C ARG A 61 4.41 -10.81 -11.60
N LYS A 62 5.35 -10.04 -12.16
CA LYS A 62 6.68 -9.88 -11.56
C LYS A 62 6.59 -9.21 -10.19
N ILE A 63 5.81 -8.12 -10.07
CA ILE A 63 5.64 -7.44 -8.78
C ILE A 63 4.84 -8.30 -7.80
N GLU A 64 3.82 -9.01 -8.27
CA GLU A 64 3.09 -9.98 -7.46
C GLU A 64 4.04 -11.02 -6.84
N PHE A 65 4.99 -11.55 -7.62
CA PHE A 65 6.01 -12.46 -7.10
C PHE A 65 6.95 -11.83 -6.07
N GLN A 66 7.30 -10.56 -6.25
CA GLN A 66 8.11 -9.82 -5.27
C GLN A 66 7.35 -9.69 -3.95
N ILE A 67 6.08 -9.26 -4.00
CA ILE A 67 5.19 -9.20 -2.83
C ILE A 67 5.13 -10.55 -2.11
N LEU A 68 4.88 -11.64 -2.85
CA LEU A 68 4.82 -12.99 -2.27
C LEU A 68 6.13 -13.41 -1.58
N GLY A 69 7.28 -13.04 -2.16
CA GLY A 69 8.59 -13.24 -1.55
C GLY A 69 8.74 -12.47 -0.23
N HIS A 70 8.39 -11.18 -0.23
CA HIS A 70 8.44 -10.35 0.98
C HIS A 70 7.46 -10.82 2.05
N ILE A 71 6.24 -11.22 1.70
CA ILE A 71 5.27 -11.80 2.65
C ILE A 71 5.87 -13.05 3.31
N LYS A 72 6.51 -13.94 2.55
CA LYS A 72 7.11 -15.17 3.08
C LYS A 72 8.19 -14.85 4.12
N LEU A 73 9.05 -13.90 3.82
CA LEU A 73 10.12 -13.46 4.73
C LEU A 73 9.54 -12.75 5.96
N ALA A 74 8.65 -11.77 5.76
CA ALA A 74 7.96 -11.05 6.84
C ALA A 74 7.20 -12.02 7.77
N GLN A 75 6.57 -13.06 7.23
CA GLN A 75 5.89 -14.08 8.03
C GLN A 75 6.87 -14.87 8.90
N SER A 76 8.05 -15.23 8.36
CA SER A 76 9.10 -15.93 9.11
C SER A 76 9.58 -15.08 10.30
N TYR A 77 9.88 -13.80 10.05
CA TYR A 77 10.29 -12.86 11.10
C TYR A 77 9.18 -12.61 12.12
N SER A 78 7.92 -12.46 11.67
CA SER A 78 6.76 -12.29 12.56
C SER A 78 6.56 -13.49 13.48
N LYS A 79 6.67 -14.71 12.95
CA LYS A 79 6.59 -15.95 13.75
C LYS A 79 7.70 -16.00 14.81
N ALA A 80 8.93 -15.64 14.44
CA ALA A 80 10.05 -15.57 15.37
C ALA A 80 9.84 -14.49 16.45
N LEU A 81 9.41 -13.29 16.05
CA LEU A 81 9.14 -12.16 16.93
C LEU A 81 8.01 -12.47 17.94
N SER A 82 7.00 -13.23 17.51
CA SER A 82 5.89 -13.62 18.39
C SER A 82 6.29 -14.57 19.54
N LYS A 83 7.48 -15.17 19.46
CA LYS A 83 8.06 -16.02 20.51
C LYS A 83 8.98 -15.23 21.43
N SER A 84 9.70 -14.23 20.90
CA SER A 84 10.66 -13.43 21.67
C SER A 84 10.03 -12.22 22.35
N ASN A 85 8.97 -11.63 21.79
CA ASN A 85 8.39 -10.40 22.30
C ASN A 85 6.87 -10.52 22.55
N LEU A 86 6.48 -10.52 23.83
CA LEU A 86 5.09 -10.65 24.24
C LEU A 86 4.20 -9.45 23.84
N LYS A 87 4.77 -8.24 23.76
CA LYS A 87 4.00 -7.03 23.40
C LYS A 87 3.43 -7.12 21.99
N LEU A 88 4.23 -7.65 21.07
CA LEU A 88 3.87 -7.79 19.66
C LEU A 88 3.34 -9.17 19.28
N ALA A 89 3.37 -10.13 20.21
CA ALA A 89 3.03 -11.52 19.91
C ALA A 89 1.65 -11.70 19.29
N ARG A 90 0.66 -10.91 19.72
CA ARG A 90 -0.70 -10.98 19.17
C ARG A 90 -0.74 -10.51 17.72
N PHE A 91 -0.21 -9.32 17.45
CA PHE A 91 -0.22 -8.74 16.10
C PHE A 91 0.65 -9.55 15.13
N ALA A 92 1.84 -9.97 15.57
CA ALA A 92 2.74 -10.80 14.76
C ALA A 92 2.12 -12.16 14.39
N ARG A 93 1.32 -12.77 15.29
CA ARG A 93 0.56 -13.99 14.98
C ARG A 93 -0.59 -13.71 14.03
N LEU A 94 -1.33 -12.62 14.23
CA LEU A 94 -2.40 -12.19 13.34
C LEU A 94 -1.88 -12.01 11.93
N PHE A 95 -0.84 -11.21 11.75
CA PHE A 95 -0.16 -11.00 10.47
C PHE A 95 0.22 -12.34 9.83
N ALA A 96 0.89 -13.21 10.60
CA ALA A 96 1.34 -14.49 10.10
C ALA A 96 0.19 -15.44 9.72
N SER A 97 -0.92 -15.44 10.46
CA SER A 97 -2.09 -16.24 10.14
C SER A 97 -2.85 -15.71 8.94
N SER A 98 -3.09 -14.40 8.87
CA SER A 98 -3.84 -13.77 7.78
C SER A 98 -3.14 -13.99 6.44
N THR A 99 -1.82 -13.81 6.40
CA THR A 99 -1.03 -13.96 5.17
C THR A 99 -0.75 -15.42 4.79
N SER A 100 -1.13 -16.40 5.61
CA SER A 100 -0.87 -17.82 5.33
C SER A 100 -1.54 -18.31 4.03
N VAL A 101 -2.72 -17.77 3.69
CA VAL A 101 -3.46 -18.12 2.47
C VAL A 101 -2.70 -17.70 1.20
N ALA A 102 -1.98 -16.57 1.25
CA ALA A 102 -1.12 -16.13 0.15
C ALA A 102 0.08 -17.07 -0.01
N ILE A 103 0.68 -17.53 1.10
CA ILE A 103 1.83 -18.45 1.08
C ILE A 103 1.47 -19.84 0.58
N VAL A 104 0.30 -20.39 0.94
CA VAL A 104 -0.14 -21.69 0.39
C VAL A 104 -0.18 -21.64 -1.14
N SER A 105 -0.63 -20.51 -1.68
CA SER A 105 -0.66 -20.29 -3.12
C SER A 105 0.72 -20.29 -3.76
N ILE A 106 1.77 -19.84 -3.05
CA ILE A 106 3.15 -19.83 -3.58
C ILE A 106 3.60 -21.24 -3.94
N ASN A 107 3.29 -22.24 -3.11
CA ASN A 107 3.67 -23.62 -3.36
C ASN A 107 2.96 -24.19 -4.60
N GLU A 108 1.74 -23.71 -4.88
CA GLU A 108 1.04 -24.04 -6.12
C GLU A 108 1.65 -23.30 -7.32
N ILE A 109 2.10 -22.05 -7.15
CA ILE A 109 2.62 -21.19 -8.23
C ILE A 109 4.02 -21.58 -8.71
N TYR A 110 4.85 -22.21 -7.87
CA TYR A 110 6.18 -22.67 -8.27
C TYR A 110 6.19 -23.81 -9.31
N ASP A 111 5.05 -24.44 -9.57
CA ASP A 111 4.90 -25.39 -10.68
C ASP A 111 4.59 -24.62 -11.99
N LEU A 112 5.66 -24.07 -12.58
CA LEU A 112 5.57 -23.27 -13.79
C LEU A 112 4.94 -24.04 -14.97
N ASP A 113 5.17 -25.35 -15.04
CA ASP A 113 4.60 -26.22 -16.07
C ASP A 113 3.10 -26.43 -15.83
N TYR A 114 2.68 -26.65 -14.59
CA TYR A 114 1.27 -26.74 -14.22
C TYR A 114 0.51 -25.43 -14.47
N HIS A 115 1.09 -24.26 -14.17
CA HIS A 115 0.43 -22.97 -14.45
C HIS A 115 0.40 -22.64 -15.94
N ALA A 116 1.47 -22.93 -16.68
CA ALA A 116 1.49 -22.77 -18.14
C ALA A 116 0.48 -23.70 -18.82
N PHE A 117 0.31 -24.92 -18.30
CA PHE A 117 -0.67 -25.89 -18.78
C PHE A 117 -2.12 -25.53 -18.39
N ARG A 118 -2.36 -25.17 -17.12
CA ARG A 118 -3.70 -24.91 -16.59
C ARG A 118 -4.33 -23.64 -17.16
N ASP A 119 -3.54 -22.56 -17.25
CA ASP A 119 -4.05 -21.24 -17.66
C ASP A 119 -3.65 -20.90 -19.11
N GLY A 120 -2.91 -21.79 -19.80
CA GLY A 120 -2.44 -21.57 -21.18
C GLY A 120 -1.52 -20.36 -21.36
N SER A 121 -1.00 -19.79 -20.26
CA SER A 121 -0.43 -18.44 -20.23
C SER A 121 -1.34 -17.36 -20.83
N ASP A 122 -2.67 -17.54 -20.77
CA ASP A 122 -3.64 -16.57 -21.27
C ASP A 122 -3.70 -15.35 -20.33
N PRO A 123 -3.35 -14.14 -20.82
CA PRO A 123 -3.47 -12.91 -20.06
C PRO A 123 -4.88 -12.67 -19.49
N LEU A 124 -5.93 -13.12 -20.17
CA LEU A 124 -7.31 -12.91 -19.72
C LEU A 124 -7.68 -13.79 -18.53
N VAL A 125 -7.22 -15.05 -18.51
CA VAL A 125 -7.40 -15.94 -17.36
C VAL A 125 -6.71 -15.37 -16.14
N TYR A 126 -5.48 -14.87 -16.30
CA TYR A 126 -4.77 -14.19 -15.22
C TYR A 126 -5.56 -12.97 -14.71
N LEU A 127 -5.98 -12.06 -15.58
CA LEU A 127 -6.71 -10.86 -15.16
C LEU A 127 -8.05 -11.17 -14.46
N ARG A 128 -8.76 -12.23 -14.86
CA ARG A 128 -10.00 -12.69 -14.21
C ARG A 128 -9.74 -13.24 -12.81
N THR A 129 -8.78 -14.17 -12.69
CA THR A 129 -8.44 -14.78 -11.39
C THR A 129 -7.91 -13.76 -10.38
N ARG A 130 -7.40 -12.62 -10.86
CA ARG A 130 -6.92 -11.51 -10.05
C ARG A 130 -7.96 -10.42 -9.79
N GLY A 131 -9.18 -10.57 -10.30
CA GLY A 131 -10.26 -9.61 -10.09
C GLY A 131 -10.14 -8.30 -10.89
N VAL A 132 -9.17 -8.18 -11.80
CA VAL A 132 -8.96 -6.98 -12.64
C VAL A 132 -10.06 -6.85 -13.69
N ILE A 133 -10.58 -7.97 -14.18
CA ILE A 133 -11.73 -8.02 -15.09
C ILE A 133 -12.78 -8.99 -14.56
N THR A 134 -14.04 -8.76 -14.91
CA THR A 134 -15.14 -9.64 -14.51
C THR A 134 -15.00 -11.02 -15.15
N ASN A 135 -15.48 -12.06 -14.46
CA ASN A 135 -15.49 -13.42 -14.99
C ASN A 135 -16.30 -13.56 -16.29
N SER A 136 -17.29 -12.70 -16.51
CA SER A 136 -18.11 -12.65 -17.73
C SER A 136 -17.44 -11.93 -18.90
N THR A 137 -16.31 -11.25 -18.70
CA THR A 137 -15.62 -10.52 -19.76
C THR A 137 -14.96 -11.52 -20.71
N GLY A 138 -15.61 -11.85 -21.82
CA GLY A 138 -15.08 -12.75 -22.85
C GLY A 138 -14.00 -12.14 -23.74
N CYS A 139 -13.94 -10.80 -23.86
CA CYS A 139 -12.98 -10.09 -24.71
C CYS A 139 -12.73 -8.66 -24.21
N LEU A 140 -11.50 -8.16 -24.35
CA LEU A 140 -11.11 -6.79 -24.00
C LEU A 140 -11.48 -5.74 -25.05
N LYS A 141 -12.21 -6.10 -26.13
CA LYS A 141 -12.60 -5.16 -27.20
C LYS A 141 -13.36 -3.92 -26.70
N PHE A 142 -14.00 -4.01 -25.53
CA PHE A 142 -14.79 -2.93 -24.94
C PHE A 142 -14.13 -2.25 -23.73
N ALA A 143 -13.00 -2.77 -23.23
CA ALA A 143 -12.28 -2.13 -22.14
C ALA A 143 -11.36 -1.05 -22.72
N ALA A 144 -11.77 0.23 -22.61
CA ALA A 144 -10.96 1.37 -23.06
C ALA A 144 -9.65 1.50 -22.27
N GLN A 145 -9.66 1.05 -21.01
CA GLN A 145 -8.56 1.12 -20.08
C GLN A 145 -8.70 0.01 -19.03
N LEU A 146 -7.59 -0.62 -18.66
CA LEU A 146 -7.48 -1.52 -17.53
C LEU A 146 -6.54 -0.86 -16.51
N SER A 147 -7.03 -0.62 -15.30
CA SER A 147 -6.22 -0.18 -14.17
C SER A 147 -6.15 -1.30 -13.16
N VAL A 148 -4.98 -1.47 -12.55
CA VAL A 148 -4.87 -2.25 -11.31
C VAL A 148 -5.35 -1.36 -10.18
N SER A 149 -6.18 -1.92 -9.29
CA SER A 149 -6.68 -1.24 -8.10
C SER A 149 -6.44 -2.10 -6.86
N ASP A 150 -6.75 -1.56 -5.69
CA ASP A 150 -6.63 -2.24 -4.39
C ASP A 150 -7.41 -3.57 -4.32
N ASN A 151 -8.42 -3.75 -5.17
CA ASN A 151 -9.21 -4.99 -5.27
C ASN A 151 -8.45 -6.14 -5.95
N LEU A 152 -7.21 -5.92 -6.39
CA LEU A 152 -6.38 -6.95 -7.01
C LEU A 152 -6.17 -8.11 -6.03
N MET A 153 -6.49 -9.33 -6.45
CA MET A 153 -6.30 -10.52 -5.61
C MET A 153 -4.88 -11.07 -5.76
N ILE A 154 -3.97 -10.79 -4.83
CA ILE A 154 -2.65 -11.41 -4.75
C ILE A 154 -2.77 -12.93 -4.65
N ALA A 155 -2.07 -13.62 -5.55
CA ALA A 155 -2.16 -15.06 -5.77
C ALA A 155 -3.59 -15.59 -6.03
N GLY A 156 -4.54 -14.70 -6.34
CA GLY A 156 -5.97 -15.02 -6.49
C GLY A 156 -6.67 -15.29 -5.17
N ARG A 157 -6.05 -14.99 -4.02
CA ARG A 157 -6.56 -15.39 -2.69
C ARG A 157 -6.55 -14.30 -1.63
N PHE A 158 -5.73 -13.26 -1.79
CA PHE A 158 -5.59 -12.21 -0.79
C PHE A 158 -5.74 -10.84 -1.45
N GLU A 159 -6.70 -10.04 -1.03
CA GLU A 159 -6.92 -8.71 -1.61
C GLU A 159 -5.77 -7.75 -1.29
N LEU A 160 -5.28 -7.02 -2.31
CA LEU A 160 -4.13 -6.14 -2.20
C LEU A 160 -4.37 -5.03 -1.18
N GLY A 161 -5.51 -4.35 -1.21
CA GLY A 161 -5.82 -3.26 -0.26
C GLY A 161 -5.72 -3.73 1.19
N VAL A 162 -6.34 -4.87 1.51
CA VAL A 162 -6.28 -5.49 2.84
C VAL A 162 -4.83 -5.82 3.24
N LEU A 163 -3.98 -6.19 2.28
CA LEU A 163 -2.58 -6.51 2.56
C LEU A 163 -1.81 -5.25 2.92
N LEU A 164 -2.01 -4.19 2.13
CA LEU A 164 -1.34 -2.91 2.35
C LEU A 164 -1.75 -2.29 3.68
N ASP A 165 -3.05 -2.32 4.01
CA ASP A 165 -3.55 -1.84 5.31
C ASP A 165 -2.92 -2.62 6.48
N LEU A 166 -2.89 -3.95 6.37
CA LEU A 166 -2.28 -4.81 7.39
C LEU A 166 -0.77 -4.55 7.55
N CYS A 167 -0.06 -4.31 6.44
CA CYS A 167 1.37 -3.99 6.46
C CYS A 167 1.63 -2.61 7.07
N ALA A 168 0.83 -1.61 6.71
CA ALA A 168 0.93 -0.25 7.24
C ALA A 168 0.66 -0.22 8.75
N GLU A 169 -0.43 -0.88 9.19
CA GLU A 169 -0.76 -0.96 10.62
C GLU A 169 0.33 -1.70 11.41
N PHE A 170 0.95 -2.73 10.84
CA PHE A 170 2.06 -3.39 11.50
C PHE A 170 3.29 -2.48 11.60
N LEU A 171 3.63 -1.75 10.54
CA LEU A 171 4.74 -0.81 10.56
C LEU A 171 4.54 0.28 11.61
N ASP A 172 3.34 0.87 11.66
CA ASP A 172 2.98 1.88 12.66
C ASP A 172 3.15 1.33 14.09
N LEU A 173 2.70 0.09 14.34
CA LEU A 173 2.86 -0.57 15.64
C LEU A 173 4.34 -0.85 15.98
N LEU A 174 5.14 -1.25 15.00
CA LEU A 174 6.57 -1.48 15.19
C LEU A 174 7.30 -0.17 15.52
N ASP A 175 6.94 0.90 14.82
CA ASP A 175 7.50 2.23 15.03
C ASP A 175 7.13 2.78 16.41
N GLU A 176 5.84 2.71 16.81
CA GLU A 176 5.39 3.14 18.13
C GLU A 176 6.11 2.37 19.27
N THR A 177 6.39 1.09 19.04
CA THR A 177 7.01 0.23 20.07
C THR A 177 8.51 0.41 20.20
N PHE A 178 9.22 0.74 19.10
CA PHE A 178 10.68 0.68 19.03
C PHE A 178 11.36 1.95 18.51
N ASP A 179 10.60 2.97 18.13
CA ASP A 179 11.11 4.24 17.59
C ASP A 179 12.04 3.97 16.40
N LEU A 180 11.50 3.28 15.38
CA LEU A 180 12.29 2.75 14.26
C LEU A 180 12.63 3.84 13.24
N PHE A 181 11.71 4.78 13.03
CA PHE A 181 11.87 5.87 12.10
C PHE A 181 12.01 7.18 12.90
N GLU A 182 13.03 7.98 12.57
CA GLU A 182 13.17 9.32 13.16
C GLU A 182 11.88 10.12 12.90
N SER A 183 11.18 10.44 13.99
CA SER A 183 9.89 11.13 14.08
C SER A 183 9.38 11.70 12.74
N ARG A 184 8.54 10.91 12.04
CA ARG A 184 7.75 11.41 10.93
C ARG A 184 6.92 12.58 11.46
N PRO A 185 6.99 13.79 10.89
CA PRO A 185 6.18 14.91 11.37
C PRO A 185 4.71 14.53 11.24
N THR A 186 4.05 14.31 12.38
CA THR A 186 2.64 13.95 12.40
C THR A 186 1.84 15.16 11.95
N VAL A 187 1.28 15.08 10.74
CA VAL A 187 0.36 16.09 10.14
C VAL A 187 -0.91 16.30 10.99
N LYS A 188 -1.08 15.55 12.08
CA LYS A 188 -2.23 15.64 13.00
C LYS A 188 -2.20 16.86 13.92
N THR A 189 -1.09 17.60 14.03
CA THR A 189 -0.99 18.73 14.98
C THR A 189 -1.29 20.10 14.35
N GLU A 190 -1.22 20.25 13.02
CA GLU A 190 -1.43 21.57 12.38
C GLU A 190 -2.90 21.99 12.25
N LYS A 191 -3.84 21.04 12.21
CA LYS A 191 -5.28 21.40 12.13
C LYS A 191 -5.84 21.98 13.42
N HIS A 192 -5.25 21.70 14.59
CA HIS A 192 -5.66 22.33 15.85
C HIS A 192 -4.90 23.62 16.16
N ALA A 193 -3.64 23.74 15.73
CA ALA A 193 -2.86 24.97 15.91
C ALA A 193 -3.35 26.13 15.03
N LEU A 194 -3.81 25.85 13.80
CA LEU A 194 -4.36 26.88 12.90
C LEU A 194 -5.76 27.37 13.32
N VAL A 195 -6.56 26.57 14.03
CA VAL A 195 -7.87 26.98 14.55
C VAL A 195 -7.74 27.86 15.80
N LEU A 196 -6.69 27.66 16.61
CA LEU A 196 -6.42 28.52 17.78
C LEU A 196 -5.72 29.84 17.40
N ALA A 197 -4.93 29.86 16.32
CA ALA A 197 -4.28 31.08 15.82
C ALA A 197 -5.23 32.03 15.05
N SER A 198 -6.37 31.52 14.56
CA SER A 198 -7.37 32.31 13.83
C SER A 198 -8.50 32.88 14.72
N GLN A 199 -8.53 32.54 16.02
CA GLN A 199 -9.53 33.04 16.98
C GLN A 199 -9.02 34.19 17.87
N SER A 200 -7.75 34.57 17.81
CA SER A 200 -7.16 35.64 18.63
C SER A 200 -7.05 37.00 17.92
N GLN A 201 -7.55 37.13 16.69
CA GLN A 201 -7.60 38.40 15.94
C GLN A 201 -9.04 38.81 15.57
N THR A 202 -9.90 39.00 16.57
CA THR A 202 -11.13 39.79 16.41
C THR A 202 -11.32 40.77 17.58
N LYS A 203 -10.97 42.03 17.29
CA LYS A 203 -11.64 43.27 17.73
C LYS A 203 -11.83 43.53 19.24
N SER A 204 -11.06 44.47 19.78
CA SER A 204 -11.46 45.88 20.04
C SER A 204 -10.23 46.65 20.58
N PRO A 205 -10.11 48.00 20.44
CA PRO A 205 -11.03 48.93 21.09
C PRO A 205 -11.41 50.17 20.23
N PHE A 206 -12.70 50.49 20.21
CA PHE A 206 -13.12 51.88 20.05
C PHE A 206 -12.82 52.60 21.37
N SER A 207 -11.88 53.55 21.36
CA SER A 207 -11.79 54.60 22.38
C SER A 207 -11.62 55.94 21.66
N ILE A 208 -12.72 56.68 21.64
CA ILE A 208 -12.86 58.00 21.02
C ILE A 208 -12.13 59.02 21.92
N SER A 209 -10.93 59.42 21.54
CA SER A 209 -10.23 60.54 22.16
C SER A 209 -9.21 61.17 21.20
N SER A 210 -9.70 61.88 20.18
CA SER A 210 -9.00 63.02 19.54
C SER A 210 -9.82 63.60 18.38
N LEU A 211 -10.84 64.41 18.68
CA LEU A 211 -11.34 65.45 17.78
C LEU A 211 -11.82 66.65 18.61
N ARG A 212 -10.87 67.27 19.32
CA ARG A 212 -11.03 68.61 19.88
C ARG A 212 -10.22 69.56 19.00
N ASN A 213 -10.89 70.59 18.48
CA ASN A 213 -10.39 71.70 17.66
C ASN A 213 -10.49 71.53 16.14
N LEU A 214 -11.65 71.86 15.58
CA LEU A 214 -11.79 72.98 14.64
C LEU A 214 -13.29 73.32 14.52
N TYR A 215 -13.62 74.60 14.34
CA TYR A 215 -14.96 75.21 14.26
C TYR A 215 -15.53 75.81 15.57
N LEU A 216 -14.85 76.84 16.07
CA LEU A 216 -15.53 78.10 16.42
C LEU A 216 -14.76 79.23 15.72
N GLY A 217 -15.44 79.91 14.80
CA GLY A 217 -14.91 80.98 13.96
C GLY A 217 -16.03 81.61 13.13
N ASN A 218 -16.97 82.23 13.86
CA ASN A 218 -18.00 83.23 13.52
C ASN A 218 -19.39 82.86 14.06
#